data_AF-A0A9X3NHY6-F1
#
_entry.id   AF-A0A9X3NHY6-F1
#
_cell.length_a   1.000
_cell.length_b   1.000
_cell.length_c   1.000
_cell.angle_alpha   90.00
_cell.angle_beta   90.00
_cell.angle_gamma   90.00
#
_symmetry.space_group_name_H-M   'P 1'
#
loop_
_entity.id
_entity.type
_entity.pdbx_description
1 polymer ?
#
loop_
_entity_poly.entity_id
_entity_poly.type
_entity_poly.pdbx_seq_one_letter_code
_entity_poly.pdbx_strand_id
1 'polypeptide(L)'
;MLLCDAPELVRWRPDFSSSGQPEPEWTRVRCAGEEVANALEWIEWDERPVQVVLCEQCGVTGCAVGGRAHVTRLGEYVLWTVPEPGDGELDEREHQPTVLLRRHGALAIPVDVWSRWPGVPTALEPTRRRDLHAAWQASAPPRADAFATDLGALDDAFAAVEAAERWFAADPDAEVEGLVPLGEGGVTIFYDSPRFTEWTPVALVGDGVTPVLGSRFTVGVTSSGSG
;
A
#
# COMPACT_ATOMS: atom_id res chain seq x y z
N MET A 1 2.36 -1.90 -6.22
CA MET A 1 1.67 -0.66 -5.90
C MET A 1 0.79 -0.29 -7.07
N LEU A 2 -0.47 0.01 -6.79
CA LEU A 2 -1.43 0.54 -7.76
C LEU A 2 -1.37 2.08 -7.72
N LEU A 3 -1.33 2.73 -8.88
CA LEU A 3 -1.55 4.17 -8.98
C LEU A 3 -3.03 4.42 -9.26
N CYS A 4 -3.66 5.29 -8.48
CA CYS A 4 -5.03 5.74 -8.71
C CYS A 4 -5.09 7.22 -9.06
N ASP A 5 -4.84 7.52 -10.33
CA ASP A 5 -4.92 8.85 -10.93
C ASP A 5 -6.31 9.17 -11.49
N ALA A 6 -7.11 8.15 -11.82
CA ALA A 6 -8.47 8.29 -12.33
C ALA A 6 -9.46 7.38 -11.56
N PRO A 7 -9.85 7.74 -10.32
CA PRO A 7 -10.80 6.96 -9.54
C PRO A 7 -12.22 7.05 -10.12
N GLU A 8 -12.95 5.95 -10.01
CA GLU A 8 -14.40 5.91 -10.22
C GLU A 8 -15.09 6.16 -8.88
N LEU A 9 -15.84 7.26 -8.77
CA LEU A 9 -16.68 7.58 -7.63
C LEU A 9 -18.12 7.16 -7.95
N VAL A 10 -18.56 6.06 -7.35
CA VAL A 10 -19.86 5.43 -7.63
C VAL A 10 -20.79 5.63 -6.44
N ARG A 11 -21.98 6.17 -6.68
CA ARG A 11 -23.03 6.19 -5.65
C ARG A 11 -23.43 4.76 -5.32
N TRP A 12 -23.40 4.43 -4.04
CA TRP A 12 -23.71 3.12 -3.52
C TRP A 12 -24.72 3.27 -2.39
N ARG A 13 -25.78 2.47 -2.46
CA ARG A 13 -26.79 2.38 -1.41
C ARG A 13 -26.87 0.92 -0.95
N PRO A 14 -26.21 0.56 0.16
CA PRO A 14 -26.32 -0.77 0.71
C PRO A 14 -27.74 -1.06 1.19
N ASP A 15 -28.13 -2.34 1.13
CA ASP A 15 -29.34 -2.86 1.76
C ASP A 15 -28.96 -3.39 3.15
N PHE A 16 -29.31 -2.61 4.18
CA PHE A 16 -29.11 -2.99 5.58
C PHE A 16 -30.39 -3.50 6.25
N SER A 17 -31.41 -3.87 5.47
CA SER A 17 -32.71 -4.31 6.00
C SER A 17 -32.61 -5.48 7.00
N SER A 18 -31.60 -6.35 6.86
CA SER A 18 -31.34 -7.45 7.80
C SER A 18 -30.88 -7.00 9.19
N SER A 19 -30.38 -5.77 9.33
CA SER A 19 -29.91 -5.21 10.61
C SER A 19 -30.83 -4.11 11.16
N GLY A 20 -31.88 -3.73 10.40
CA GLY A 20 -32.82 -2.67 10.78
C GLY A 20 -32.22 -1.26 10.74
N GLN A 21 -31.04 -1.09 10.13
CA GLN A 21 -30.38 0.21 10.00
C GLN A 21 -30.93 1.01 8.80
N PRO A 22 -30.76 2.35 8.80
CA PRO A 22 -31.04 3.16 7.62
C PRO A 22 -30.23 2.70 6.40
N GLU A 23 -30.72 2.96 5.19
CA GLU A 23 -30.00 2.71 3.94
C GLU A 23 -29.43 4.03 3.39
N PRO A 24 -28.29 4.52 3.91
CA PRO A 24 -27.67 5.73 3.42
C PRO A 24 -27.20 5.57 1.97
N GLU A 25 -27.08 6.69 1.27
CA GLU A 25 -26.33 6.74 0.02
C GLU A 25 -24.90 7.22 0.34
N TRP A 26 -23.92 6.41 -0.03
CA TRP A 26 -22.49 6.67 0.16
C TRP A 26 -21.75 6.64 -1.17
N THR A 27 -20.51 7.13 -1.16
CA THR A 27 -19.59 7.05 -2.28
C THR A 27 -18.68 5.83 -2.12
N ARG A 28 -18.76 4.92 -3.10
CA ARG A 28 -17.82 3.82 -3.30
C ARG A 28 -16.72 4.29 -4.26
N VAL A 29 -15.48 4.03 -3.89
CA VAL A 29 -14.31 4.39 -4.69
C VAL A 29 -13.71 3.14 -5.32
N ARG A 30 -13.47 3.20 -6.63
CA ARG A 30 -12.71 2.18 -7.34
C ARG A 30 -11.52 2.78 -8.08
N CYS A 31 -10.45 2.01 -8.16
CA CYS A 31 -9.25 2.36 -8.91
C CYS A 31 -8.87 1.17 -9.78
N ALA A 32 -8.76 1.39 -11.10
CA ALA A 32 -8.55 0.32 -12.08
C ALA A 32 -9.55 -0.86 -11.94
N GLY A 33 -10.82 -0.54 -11.62
CA GLY A 33 -11.88 -1.53 -11.41
C GLY A 33 -11.86 -2.26 -10.06
N GLU A 34 -10.85 -2.04 -9.21
CA GLU A 34 -10.77 -2.63 -7.87
C GLU A 34 -11.37 -1.69 -6.82
N GLU A 35 -12.09 -2.24 -5.85
CA GLU A 35 -12.67 -1.47 -4.74
C GLU A 35 -11.57 -1.02 -3.75
N VAL A 36 -11.55 0.27 -3.50
CA VAL A 36 -10.64 0.93 -2.56
C VAL A 36 -11.34 1.19 -1.24
N ALA A 37 -12.54 1.78 -1.32
CA ALA A 37 -13.40 2.06 -0.19
C ALA A 37 -14.86 1.92 -0.60
N ASN A 38 -15.72 1.43 0.29
CA ASN A 38 -17.14 1.28 -0.03
C ASN A 38 -18.03 2.40 0.54
N ALA A 39 -17.60 3.12 1.58
CA ALA A 39 -18.41 4.14 2.25
C ALA A 39 -17.60 5.38 2.62
N LEU A 40 -17.12 6.13 1.64
CA LEU A 40 -16.10 7.17 1.84
C LEU A 40 -16.48 8.24 2.89
N GLU A 41 -17.74 8.65 2.95
CA GLU A 41 -18.27 9.64 3.89
C GLU A 41 -18.44 9.11 5.32
N TRP A 42 -18.34 7.80 5.51
CA TRP A 42 -18.56 7.12 6.80
C TRP A 42 -17.28 6.51 7.39
N ILE A 43 -16.13 6.76 6.76
CA ILE A 43 -14.84 6.29 7.26
C ILE A 43 -14.39 7.15 8.44
N GLU A 44 -13.99 6.50 9.52
CA GLU A 44 -13.37 7.12 10.70
C GLU A 44 -11.86 7.34 10.42
N TRP A 45 -11.55 8.43 9.72
CA TRP A 45 -10.19 8.74 9.22
C TRP A 45 -9.15 9.01 10.30
N ASP A 46 -9.56 9.25 11.54
CA ASP A 46 -8.71 9.43 12.71
C ASP A 46 -8.30 8.10 13.36
N GLU A 47 -8.92 6.97 12.97
CA GLU A 47 -8.46 5.64 13.39
C GLU A 47 -7.09 5.30 12.81
N ARG A 48 -6.36 4.45 13.52
CA ARG A 48 -5.05 3.93 13.13
C ARG A 48 -4.97 2.43 13.48
N PRO A 49 -5.06 1.52 12.50
CA PRO A 49 -5.30 1.74 11.06
C PRO A 49 -6.77 2.03 10.71
N VAL A 50 -6.99 2.80 9.65
CA VAL A 50 -8.33 3.21 9.17
C VAL A 50 -9.04 2.04 8.52
N GLN A 51 -10.31 1.80 8.86
CA GLN A 51 -11.16 0.84 8.14
C GLN A 51 -11.84 1.51 6.94
N VAL A 52 -11.41 1.15 5.74
CA VAL A 52 -11.86 1.76 4.48
C VAL A 52 -12.94 0.93 3.76
N VAL A 53 -13.08 -0.34 4.13
CA VAL A 53 -14.16 -1.23 3.67
C VAL A 53 -15.01 -1.65 4.87
N LEU A 54 -16.25 -1.15 4.91
CA LEU A 54 -17.24 -1.47 5.94
C LEU A 54 -18.02 -2.73 5.61
N CYS A 55 -18.71 -3.27 6.61
CA CYS A 55 -19.56 -4.45 6.45
C CYS A 55 -20.75 -4.15 5.51
N GLU A 56 -20.90 -4.91 4.43
CA GLU A 56 -22.02 -4.73 3.49
C GLU A 56 -23.38 -5.17 4.07
N GLN A 57 -23.41 -5.86 5.22
CA GLN A 57 -24.66 -6.29 5.87
C GLN A 57 -25.23 -5.29 6.89
N CYS A 58 -24.36 -4.51 7.53
CA CYS A 58 -24.77 -3.61 8.60
C CYS A 58 -24.13 -2.23 8.58
N GLY A 59 -23.09 -1.98 7.77
CA GLY A 59 -22.46 -0.67 7.64
C GLY A 59 -21.68 -0.19 8.88
N VAL A 60 -21.54 -1.02 9.92
CA VAL A 60 -20.91 -0.63 11.18
C VAL A 60 -19.39 -0.77 11.08
N THR A 61 -18.66 0.28 11.48
CA THR A 61 -17.19 0.26 11.69
C THR A 61 -16.82 -0.84 12.69
N GLY A 62 -15.75 -1.58 12.40
CA GLY A 62 -15.29 -2.71 13.21
C GLY A 62 -16.06 -4.02 13.00
N CYS A 63 -17.21 -4.02 12.30
CA CYS A 63 -17.96 -5.25 12.07
C CYS A 63 -17.36 -6.13 10.97
N ALA A 64 -16.85 -5.53 9.89
CA ALA A 64 -16.17 -6.30 8.85
C ALA A 64 -14.78 -6.72 9.32
N VAL A 65 -14.43 -7.98 9.05
CA VAL A 65 -13.09 -8.52 9.27
C VAL A 65 -12.14 -7.91 8.24
N GLY A 66 -11.19 -7.10 8.71
CA GLY A 66 -10.20 -6.45 7.88
C GLY A 66 -10.71 -5.23 7.12
N GLY A 67 -10.25 -5.06 5.87
CA GLY A 67 -10.57 -3.87 5.09
C GLY A 67 -9.87 -2.62 5.60
N ARG A 68 -8.71 -2.80 6.26
CA ARG A 68 -7.96 -1.70 6.87
C ARG A 68 -6.80 -1.22 6.01
N ALA A 69 -6.39 0.02 6.22
CA ALA A 69 -5.26 0.66 5.57
C ALA A 69 -4.56 1.63 6.53
N HIS A 70 -3.24 1.75 6.42
CA HIS A 70 -2.52 2.90 6.96
C HIS A 70 -2.45 3.97 5.87
N VAL A 71 -2.89 5.20 6.17
CA VAL A 71 -3.04 6.29 5.19
C VAL A 71 -2.11 7.45 5.57
N THR A 72 -1.08 7.67 4.77
CA THR A 72 -0.05 8.69 5.02
C THR A 72 0.20 9.55 3.78
N ARG A 73 0.97 10.62 3.94
CA ARG A 73 1.38 11.53 2.88
C ARG A 73 2.83 11.30 2.46
N LEU A 74 3.04 11.06 1.18
CA LEU A 74 4.34 10.87 0.55
C LEU A 74 4.53 11.89 -0.59
N GLY A 75 5.11 13.05 -0.26
CA GLY A 75 5.32 14.13 -1.23
C GLY A 75 4.02 14.62 -1.86
N GLU A 76 3.84 14.37 -3.16
CA GLU A 76 2.65 14.70 -3.96
C GLU A 76 1.59 13.59 -3.98
N TYR A 77 1.79 12.52 -3.23
CA TYR A 77 0.88 11.39 -3.14
C TYR A 77 0.32 11.21 -1.73
N VAL A 78 -0.89 10.68 -1.65
CA VAL A 78 -1.42 9.97 -0.50
C VAL A 78 -1.13 8.49 -0.72
N LEU A 79 -0.50 7.86 0.26
CA LEU A 79 -0.13 6.46 0.21
C LEU A 79 -1.02 5.67 1.16
N TRP A 80 -1.62 4.61 0.66
CA TRP A 80 -2.26 3.59 1.49
C TRP A 80 -1.37 2.36 1.51
N THR A 81 -1.00 1.90 2.69
CA THR A 81 -0.16 0.71 2.90
C THR A 81 -0.87 -0.29 3.79
N VAL A 82 -0.36 -1.53 3.76
CA VAL A 82 -0.76 -2.55 4.74
C VAL A 82 -0.44 -2.02 6.14
N PRO A 83 -1.38 -2.09 7.09
CA PRO A 83 -1.11 -1.66 8.45
C PRO A 83 -0.08 -2.57 9.10
N GLU A 84 0.75 -2.00 9.98
CA GLU A 84 1.66 -2.81 10.79
C GLU A 84 0.84 -3.75 11.68
N PRO A 85 1.28 -5.01 11.87
CA PRO A 85 0.71 -5.85 12.91
C PRO A 85 0.91 -5.13 14.25
N GLY A 86 -0.19 -4.75 14.90
CA GLY A 86 -0.11 -4.07 16.19
C GLY A 86 0.44 -4.98 17.28
N ASP A 87 1.04 -4.39 18.32
CA ASP A 87 1.57 -5.11 19.49
C ASP A 87 0.47 -5.69 20.42
N GLY A 88 -0.80 -5.52 20.07
CA GLY A 88 -1.95 -5.87 20.91
C GLY A 88 -2.53 -7.26 20.62
N GLU A 89 -3.20 -7.86 21.62
CA GLU A 89 -3.92 -9.14 21.53
C GLU A 89 -5.16 -9.14 20.60
N LEU A 90 -5.43 -8.04 19.89
CA LEU A 90 -6.53 -8.02 18.92
C LEU A 90 -6.23 -9.02 17.80
N ASP A 91 -7.22 -9.84 17.45
CA ASP A 91 -7.07 -10.95 16.50
C ASP A 91 -6.44 -10.42 15.19
N GLU A 92 -5.36 -11.03 14.73
CA GLU A 92 -4.69 -10.75 13.45
C GLU A 92 -5.70 -10.68 12.28
N ARG A 93 -6.87 -11.31 12.45
CA ARG A 93 -8.00 -11.25 11.52
C ARG A 93 -8.68 -9.88 11.45
N GLU A 94 -8.82 -9.15 12.55
CA GLU A 94 -9.52 -7.85 12.59
C GLU A 94 -8.74 -6.73 11.91
N HIS A 95 -7.42 -6.87 11.83
CA HIS A 95 -6.51 -5.89 11.25
C HIS A 95 -6.11 -6.21 9.81
N GLN A 96 -6.80 -7.16 9.17
CA GLN A 96 -6.43 -7.55 7.81
C GLN A 96 -6.52 -6.36 6.83
N PRO A 97 -5.49 -6.17 5.99
CA PRO A 97 -5.54 -5.17 4.93
C PRO A 97 -6.68 -5.42 3.94
N THR A 98 -7.04 -4.40 3.15
CA THR A 98 -7.95 -4.58 2.02
C THR A 98 -7.41 -5.61 1.01
N VAL A 99 -8.31 -6.22 0.21
CA VAL A 99 -7.91 -7.16 -0.86
C VAL A 99 -6.91 -6.50 -1.83
N LEU A 100 -7.14 -5.23 -2.14
CA LEU A 100 -6.29 -4.42 -3.01
C LEU A 100 -4.87 -4.29 -2.43
N LEU A 101 -4.75 -3.96 -1.15
CA LEU A 101 -3.44 -3.81 -0.50
C LEU A 101 -2.69 -5.15 -0.37
N ARG A 102 -3.39 -6.26 -0.14
CA ARG A 102 -2.77 -7.61 -0.18
C ARG A 102 -2.24 -7.97 -1.56
N ARG A 103 -2.88 -7.50 -2.62
CA ARG A 103 -2.49 -7.82 -3.99
C ARG A 103 -1.35 -6.92 -4.48
N HIS A 104 -1.44 -5.63 -4.17
CA HIS A 104 -0.57 -4.62 -4.74
C HIS A 104 0.48 -4.08 -3.77
N GLY A 105 0.43 -4.45 -2.50
CA GLY A 105 1.26 -3.93 -1.40
C GLY A 105 0.86 -2.52 -0.95
N ALA A 106 0.60 -1.62 -1.91
CA ALA A 106 0.20 -0.24 -1.66
C ALA A 106 -0.70 0.33 -2.77
N LEU A 107 -1.37 1.43 -2.45
CA LEU A 107 -2.10 2.31 -3.35
C LEU A 107 -1.52 3.73 -3.24
N ALA A 108 -1.10 4.32 -4.35
CA ALA A 108 -0.70 5.73 -4.43
C ALA A 108 -1.80 6.53 -5.12
N ILE A 109 -2.19 7.65 -4.51
CA ILE A 109 -3.24 8.56 -5.02
C ILE A 109 -2.62 9.95 -5.11
N PRO A 110 -2.58 10.60 -6.29
CA PRO A 110 -2.14 11.99 -6.38
C PRO A 110 -2.94 12.89 -5.43
N VAL A 111 -2.28 13.82 -4.75
CA VAL A 111 -2.93 14.68 -3.75
C VAL A 111 -4.05 15.52 -4.34
N ASP A 112 -3.91 15.96 -5.60
CA ASP A 112 -4.95 16.70 -6.30
C ASP A 112 -6.19 15.83 -6.59
N VAL A 113 -6.00 14.53 -6.83
CA VAL A 113 -7.07 13.54 -6.97
C VAL A 113 -7.73 13.26 -5.62
N TRP A 114 -6.92 13.00 -4.58
CA TRP A 114 -7.38 12.79 -3.21
C TRP A 114 -8.26 13.94 -2.72
N SER A 115 -7.83 15.18 -2.92
CA SER A 115 -8.55 16.37 -2.46
C SER A 115 -9.95 16.56 -3.06
N ARG A 116 -10.28 15.81 -4.13
CA ARG A 116 -11.61 15.82 -4.77
C ARG A 116 -12.56 14.80 -4.16
N TRP A 117 -12.08 13.90 -3.30
CA TRP A 117 -12.88 12.87 -2.66
C TRP A 117 -13.70 13.50 -1.51
N PRO A 118 -15.01 13.22 -1.39
CA PRO A 118 -15.81 13.77 -0.31
C PRO A 118 -15.37 13.25 1.06
N GLY A 119 -15.26 14.13 2.05
CA GLY A 119 -15.06 13.76 3.46
C GLY A 119 -13.65 13.31 3.84
N VAL A 120 -12.69 13.28 2.90
CA VAL A 120 -11.32 12.87 3.21
C VAL A 120 -10.55 13.97 3.97
N PRO A 121 -9.61 13.59 4.85
CA PRO A 121 -8.76 14.55 5.56
C PRO A 121 -7.78 15.23 4.59
N THR A 122 -7.50 16.51 4.86
CA THR A 122 -6.47 17.30 4.15
C THR A 122 -5.11 17.23 4.84
N ALA A 123 -5.10 17.05 6.16
CA ALA A 123 -3.90 16.84 6.96
C ALA A 123 -3.69 15.35 7.19
N LEU A 124 -2.55 14.84 6.76
CA LEU A 124 -2.14 13.45 6.89
C LEU A 124 -0.74 13.40 7.50
N GLU A 125 -0.45 12.35 8.26
CA GLU A 125 0.89 12.09 8.77
C GLU A 125 1.84 11.80 7.61
N PRO A 126 3.12 12.21 7.71
CA PRO A 126 4.11 11.89 6.70
C PRO A 126 4.38 10.38 6.65
N THR A 127 4.59 9.87 5.45
CA THR A 127 4.98 8.48 5.24
C THR A 127 6.38 8.22 5.79
N ARG A 128 6.53 7.15 6.56
CA ARG A 128 7.80 6.71 7.14
C ARG A 128 8.34 5.48 6.42
N ARG A 129 9.62 5.17 6.64
CA ARG A 129 10.24 3.97 6.04
C ARG A 129 9.50 2.68 6.38
N ARG A 130 8.99 2.56 7.60
CA ARG A 130 8.22 1.38 8.02
C ARG A 130 6.93 1.17 7.22
N ASP A 131 6.26 2.25 6.80
CA ASP A 131 5.06 2.17 5.96
C ASP A 131 5.41 1.58 4.58
N LEU A 132 6.52 2.06 4.02
CA LEU A 132 7.04 1.56 2.74
C LEU A 132 7.54 0.13 2.87
N HIS A 133 8.14 -0.22 4.00
CA HIS A 133 8.59 -1.57 4.29
C HIS A 133 7.40 -2.54 4.31
N ALA A 134 6.33 -2.20 5.04
CA ALA A 134 5.10 -3.00 5.08
C ALA A 134 4.49 -3.18 3.69
N ALA A 135 4.44 -2.12 2.88
CA ALA A 135 3.99 -2.20 1.48
C ALA A 135 4.88 -3.09 0.61
N TRP A 136 6.20 -2.99 0.79
CA TRP A 136 7.19 -3.75 0.05
C TRP A 136 7.11 -5.24 0.39
N GLN A 137 7.07 -5.59 1.67
CA GLN A 137 6.87 -6.96 2.15
C GLN A 137 5.54 -7.56 1.70
N ALA A 138 4.46 -6.77 1.74
CA ALA A 138 3.15 -7.21 1.27
C ALA A 138 3.12 -7.52 -0.24
N SER A 139 4.02 -6.91 -1.01
CA SER A 139 4.19 -7.21 -2.43
C SER A 139 5.10 -8.41 -2.71
N ALA A 140 5.84 -8.88 -1.70
CA ALA A 140 6.77 -9.98 -1.86
C ALA A 140 6.00 -11.30 -2.06
N PRO A 141 6.42 -12.15 -3.01
CA PRO A 141 5.84 -13.47 -3.14
C PRO A 141 6.11 -14.28 -1.86
N PRO A 142 5.17 -15.14 -1.44
CA PRO A 142 5.42 -16.07 -0.34
C PRO A 142 6.63 -16.93 -0.70
N ARG A 143 7.44 -17.30 0.32
CA ARG A 143 8.67 -18.12 0.15
C ARG A 143 8.46 -19.22 -0.89
N ALA A 144 8.98 -18.98 -2.07
CA ALA A 144 8.93 -19.86 -3.23
C ALA A 144 10.35 -20.00 -3.74
N ASP A 145 10.62 -21.13 -4.40
CA ASP A 145 11.94 -21.41 -4.95
C ASP A 145 12.18 -20.45 -6.13
N ALA A 146 12.95 -19.39 -5.86
CA ALA A 146 13.48 -18.51 -6.89
C ALA A 146 14.49 -19.29 -7.74
N PHE A 147 14.40 -19.18 -9.06
CA PHE A 147 15.25 -19.97 -9.96
C PHE A 147 16.08 -19.14 -10.94
N ALA A 148 15.75 -17.86 -11.14
CA ALA A 148 16.47 -16.97 -12.05
C ALA A 148 16.33 -15.49 -11.65
N THR A 149 17.20 -14.67 -12.22
CA THR A 149 17.17 -13.21 -12.13
C THR A 149 17.74 -12.58 -13.40
N ASP A 150 17.38 -11.33 -13.69
CA ASP A 150 17.97 -10.52 -14.75
C ASP A 150 19.37 -9.97 -14.41
N LEU A 151 19.76 -9.98 -13.13
CA LEU A 151 21.05 -9.50 -12.65
C LEU A 151 22.23 -10.48 -12.88
N GLY A 152 22.01 -11.54 -13.67
CA GLY A 152 23.01 -12.53 -14.02
C GLY A 152 23.19 -13.63 -12.98
N ALA A 153 23.45 -13.27 -11.71
CA ALA A 153 23.59 -14.22 -10.61
C ALA A 153 22.53 -13.99 -9.52
N LEU A 154 21.93 -15.09 -9.03
CA LEU A 154 20.87 -15.05 -8.02
C LEU A 154 21.37 -14.49 -6.67
N ASP A 155 22.62 -14.79 -6.30
CA ASP A 155 23.25 -14.29 -5.07
C ASP A 155 23.33 -12.75 -5.06
N ASP A 156 23.64 -12.14 -6.21
CA ASP A 156 23.74 -10.69 -6.32
C ASP A 156 22.35 -10.03 -6.20
N ALA A 157 21.31 -10.66 -6.74
CA ALA A 157 19.93 -10.19 -6.56
C ALA A 157 19.51 -10.27 -5.08
N PHE A 158 19.83 -11.36 -4.38
CA PHE A 158 19.55 -11.45 -2.94
C PHE A 158 20.37 -10.47 -2.11
N ALA A 159 21.64 -10.21 -2.45
CA ALA A 159 22.43 -9.18 -1.79
C ALA A 159 21.81 -7.79 -1.96
N ALA A 160 21.21 -7.50 -3.11
CA ALA A 160 20.48 -6.24 -3.33
C ALA A 160 19.19 -6.18 -2.50
N VAL A 161 18.43 -7.28 -2.40
CA VAL A 161 17.26 -7.38 -1.51
C VAL A 161 17.65 -7.14 -0.04
N GLU A 162 18.74 -7.75 0.42
CA GLU A 162 19.28 -7.55 1.78
C GLU A 162 19.75 -6.10 2.02
N ALA A 163 20.25 -5.42 0.99
CA ALA A 163 20.59 -4.01 1.08
C ALA A 163 19.35 -3.13 1.28
N ALA A 164 18.24 -3.43 0.59
CA ALA A 164 16.97 -2.73 0.79
C ALA A 164 16.37 -3.00 2.19
N GLU A 165 16.40 -4.25 2.66
CA GLU A 165 16.02 -4.61 4.03
C GLU A 165 16.81 -3.82 5.08
N ARG A 166 18.14 -3.72 4.91
CA ARG A 166 18.98 -2.90 5.78
C ARG A 166 18.62 -1.42 5.73
N TRP A 167 18.23 -0.89 4.56
CA TRP A 167 17.79 0.49 4.43
C TRP A 167 16.49 0.77 5.20
N PHE A 168 15.51 -0.14 5.12
CA PHE A 168 14.28 -0.06 5.91
C PHE A 168 14.57 -0.12 7.42
N ALA A 169 15.43 -1.04 7.83
CA ALA A 169 15.75 -1.27 9.24
C ALA A 169 16.62 -0.18 9.89
N ALA A 170 17.38 0.59 9.09
CA ALA A 170 18.33 1.58 9.61
C ALA A 170 17.65 2.71 10.40
N ASP A 171 16.47 3.16 9.96
CA ASP A 171 15.66 4.16 10.66
C ASP A 171 14.18 4.02 10.22
N PRO A 172 13.41 3.12 10.85
CA PRO A 172 12.03 2.83 10.44
C PRO A 172 11.09 4.04 10.53
N ASP A 173 11.42 4.99 11.40
CA ASP A 173 10.62 6.19 11.65
C ASP A 173 11.02 7.39 10.78
N ALA A 174 12.12 7.29 10.02
CA ALA A 174 12.52 8.33 9.08
C ALA A 174 11.41 8.61 8.07
N GLU A 175 11.07 9.88 7.91
CA GLU A 175 10.16 10.37 6.88
C GLU A 175 10.76 10.16 5.49
N VAL A 176 9.89 9.90 4.52
CA VAL A 176 10.26 9.72 3.12
C VAL A 176 9.58 10.80 2.30
N GLU A 177 10.35 11.49 1.46
CA GLU A 177 9.88 12.71 0.80
C GLU A 177 9.16 12.46 -0.53
N GLY A 178 9.35 11.32 -1.19
CA GLY A 178 8.64 11.05 -2.44
C GLY A 178 8.88 9.69 -3.07
N LEU A 179 8.17 9.49 -4.18
CA LEU A 179 8.32 8.37 -5.10
C LEU A 179 8.93 8.87 -6.40
N VAL A 180 9.77 8.03 -7.01
CA VAL A 180 10.31 8.26 -8.34
C VAL A 180 9.76 7.14 -9.24
N PRO A 181 9.29 7.45 -10.47
CA PRO A 181 8.97 6.40 -11.43
C PRO A 181 10.16 5.46 -11.61
N LEU A 182 9.91 4.16 -11.63
CA LEU A 182 10.94 3.16 -11.93
C LEU A 182 11.47 3.43 -13.34
N GLY A 183 12.74 3.80 -13.42
CA GLY A 183 13.47 3.90 -14.68
C GLY A 183 13.96 2.54 -15.18
N GLU A 184 15.01 2.55 -15.99
CA GLU A 184 15.75 1.33 -16.31
C GLU A 184 16.54 0.85 -15.07
N GLY A 185 16.70 -0.46 -14.89
CA GLY A 185 17.53 -1.03 -13.81
C GLY A 185 16.79 -1.63 -12.62
N GLY A 186 15.50 -1.98 -12.78
CA GLY A 186 14.85 -2.91 -11.84
C GLY A 186 15.57 -4.25 -11.82
N VAL A 187 15.67 -4.87 -10.65
CA VAL A 187 16.18 -6.23 -10.46
C VAL A 187 14.99 -7.15 -10.32
N THR A 188 14.73 -7.98 -11.33
CA THR A 188 13.62 -8.94 -11.32
C THR A 188 14.10 -10.32 -10.88
N ILE A 189 13.36 -10.92 -9.95
CA ILE A 189 13.52 -12.30 -9.47
C ILE A 189 12.36 -13.13 -10.02
N PHE A 190 12.67 -14.27 -10.63
CA PHE A 190 11.68 -15.20 -11.19
C PHE A 190 11.47 -16.40 -10.28
N TYR A 191 10.21 -16.82 -10.14
CA TYR A 191 9.77 -17.87 -9.22
C TYR A 191 9.03 -18.98 -9.95
N ASP A 192 9.28 -20.23 -9.56
CA ASP A 192 8.57 -21.38 -10.11
C ASP A 192 7.24 -21.55 -9.35
N SER A 193 6.32 -20.61 -9.58
CA SER A 193 5.02 -20.60 -8.91
C SER A 193 3.91 -20.23 -9.88
N PRO A 194 2.78 -20.95 -9.86
CA PRO A 194 1.63 -20.64 -10.70
C PRO A 194 0.93 -19.33 -10.29
N ARG A 195 1.24 -18.78 -9.11
CA ARG A 195 0.63 -17.54 -8.59
C ARG A 195 1.52 -16.32 -8.73
N PHE A 196 2.83 -16.52 -8.72
CA PHE A 196 3.82 -15.44 -8.75
C PHE A 196 4.93 -15.87 -9.69
N THR A 197 5.03 -15.24 -10.86
CA THR A 197 6.05 -15.60 -11.86
C THR A 197 7.29 -14.73 -11.72
N GLU A 198 7.11 -13.49 -11.24
CA GLU A 198 8.18 -12.50 -11.12
C GLU A 198 7.90 -11.52 -9.98
N TRP A 199 8.97 -10.96 -9.42
CA TRP A 199 8.93 -9.86 -8.46
C TRP A 199 10.12 -8.94 -8.70
N THR A 200 9.91 -7.63 -8.69
CA THR A 200 10.99 -6.64 -8.82
C THR A 200 11.15 -5.94 -7.48
N PRO A 201 11.94 -6.48 -6.54
CA PRO A 201 12.07 -5.92 -5.20
C PRO A 201 12.85 -4.62 -5.15
N VAL A 202 13.83 -4.44 -6.03
CA VAL A 202 14.78 -3.33 -5.94
C VAL A 202 15.13 -2.81 -7.31
N ALA A 203 15.68 -1.60 -7.35
CA ALA A 203 16.30 -1.03 -8.53
C ALA A 203 17.72 -0.55 -8.20
N LEU A 204 18.60 -0.61 -9.18
CA LEU A 204 19.94 -0.05 -9.12
C LEU A 204 19.89 1.39 -9.64
N VAL A 205 20.15 2.37 -8.77
CA VAL A 205 20.15 3.79 -9.13
C VAL A 205 21.53 4.37 -8.82
N GLY A 206 22.31 4.61 -9.88
CA GLY A 206 23.74 4.90 -9.74
C GLY A 206 24.45 3.70 -9.12
N ASP A 207 25.20 3.94 -8.03
CA ASP A 207 25.87 2.89 -7.25
C ASP A 207 25.01 2.39 -6.06
N GLY A 208 23.76 2.86 -5.96
CA GLY A 208 22.86 2.56 -4.85
C GLY A 208 21.78 1.53 -5.18
N VAL A 209 21.26 0.88 -4.13
CA VAL A 209 20.07 0.03 -4.20
C VAL A 209 18.89 0.78 -3.58
N THR A 210 17.77 0.85 -4.31
CA THR A 210 16.52 1.40 -3.79
C THR A 210 15.42 0.35 -3.81
N PRO A 211 14.55 0.27 -2.79
CA PRO A 211 13.36 -0.56 -2.86
C PRO A 211 12.43 -0.08 -3.98
N VAL A 212 11.81 -1.05 -4.65
CA VAL A 212 10.77 -0.86 -5.67
C VAL A 212 9.42 -1.21 -5.06
N LEU A 213 8.46 -0.30 -5.16
CA LEU A 213 7.10 -0.49 -4.67
C LEU A 213 6.20 -0.90 -5.84
N GLY A 214 5.90 -2.19 -5.93
CA GLY A 214 5.19 -2.76 -7.07
C GLY A 214 6.06 -2.99 -8.28
N SER A 215 5.60 -2.56 -9.45
CA SER A 215 6.29 -2.74 -10.73
C SER A 215 6.64 -1.42 -11.44
N ARG A 216 6.41 -0.27 -10.78
CA ARG A 216 6.43 1.04 -11.46
C ARG A 216 7.11 2.17 -10.71
N PHE A 217 7.47 1.99 -9.45
CA PHE A 217 7.96 3.09 -8.61
C PHE A 217 9.12 2.65 -7.73
N THR A 218 10.11 3.52 -7.60
CA THR A 218 11.18 3.45 -6.60
C THR A 218 10.97 4.53 -5.55
N VAL A 219 11.64 4.38 -4.41
CA VAL A 219 11.65 5.40 -3.36
C VAL A 219 12.66 6.50 -3.73
N GLY A 220 12.20 7.74 -3.77
CA GLY A 220 13.09 8.88 -3.94
C GLY A 220 13.82 9.17 -2.63
N VAL A 221 15.05 8.69 -2.50
CA VAL A 221 15.93 9.18 -1.44
C VAL A 221 16.51 10.49 -1.93
N THR A 222 15.92 11.61 -1.52
CA THR A 222 16.64 12.88 -1.59
C THR A 222 17.88 12.69 -0.72
N SER A 223 19.06 12.70 -1.35
CA SER A 223 20.31 12.85 -0.61
C SER A 223 20.25 14.22 0.04
N SER A 224 19.67 14.33 1.22
CA SER A 224 19.80 15.51 2.06
C SER A 224 21.30 15.69 2.26
N GLY A 225 21.84 16.70 1.58
CA GLY A 225 23.26 16.86 1.38
C GLY A 225 24.01 16.80 2.70
N SER A 226 25.03 15.93 2.73
CA SER A 226 26.16 16.09 3.62
C SER A 226 26.90 17.36 3.18
N GLY A 227 26.40 18.52 3.63
CA GLY A 227 27.07 19.81 3.55
C GLY A 227 27.79 20.12 4.86
#